data_AF-A0A7G9W4Q3-F1
#
_entry.id   AF-A0A7G9W4Q3-F1
#
_cell.length_a   1.000
_cell.length_b   1.000
_cell.length_c   1.000
_cell.angle_alpha   90.00
_cell.angle_beta   90.00
_cell.angle_gamma   90.00
#
_symmetry.space_group_name_H-M   'P 1'
#
loop_
_entity.id
_entity.type
_entity.pdbx_description
1 polymer ?
#
loop_
_entity_poly.entity_id
_entity_poly.type
_entity_poly.pdbx_seq_one_letter_code
_entity_poly.pdbx_strand_id
1 'polypeptide(L)'
;MKKMFLGALLWLFGFLGINMLFILSIKNPWSYNDIHGFFGFLLGSGTLWYFIFFCLMTVLGFGICIHETYLRDYETKDPDNQLPKS
;
A
#
# COMPACT_ATOMS: atom_id res chain seq x y z
N MET A 1 -12.87 13.01 8.14
CA MET A 1 -12.30 12.41 9.38
C MET A 1 -12.42 10.88 9.41
N LYS A 2 -13.62 10.27 9.37
CA LYS A 2 -13.76 8.79 9.39
C LYS A 2 -13.07 8.09 8.19
N LYS A 3 -13.11 8.70 7.00
CA LYS A 3 -12.47 8.17 5.79
C LYS A 3 -10.93 8.29 5.83
N MET A 4 -10.43 9.38 6.40
CA MET A 4 -8.99 9.56 6.65
C MET A 4 -8.43 8.47 7.57
N PHE A 5 -9.15 8.17 8.65
CA PHE A 5 -8.74 7.12 9.59
C PHE A 5 -8.74 5.73 8.93
N LEU A 6 -9.75 5.44 8.09
CA LEU A 6 -9.79 4.20 7.30
C LEU A 6 -8.60 4.10 6.34
N GLY A 7 -8.31 5.17 5.60
CA GLY A 7 -7.16 5.22 4.68
C GLY A 7 -5.83 5.02 5.39
N ALA A 8 -5.64 5.71 6.52
CA ALA A 8 -4.43 5.59 7.33
C ALA A 8 -4.25 4.19 7.90
N LEU A 9 -5.35 3.59 8.40
CA LEU A 9 -5.34 2.22 8.91
C LEU A 9 -5.01 1.20 7.80
N LEU A 10 -5.63 1.35 6.63
CA LEU A 10 -5.39 0.49 5.47
C LEU A 10 -3.93 0.58 4.99
N TRP A 11 -3.39 1.80 4.93
CA TRP A 11 -1.99 2.04 4.60
C TRP A 11 -1.05 1.36 5.59
N LEU A 12 -1.33 1.52 6.89
CA LEU A 12 -0.51 0.97 7.98
C LEU A 12 -0.52 -0.56 7.97
N PHE A 13 -1.67 -1.20 7.72
CA PHE A 13 -1.74 -2.66 7.56
C PHE A 13 -0.97 -3.16 6.34
N GLY A 14 -1.11 -2.50 5.18
CA GLY A 14 -0.33 -2.85 3.99
C GLY A 14 1.17 -2.70 4.24
N PHE A 15 1.59 -1.60 4.87
CA PHE A 15 2.98 -1.34 5.19
C PHE A 15 3.56 -2.38 6.16
N LEU A 16 2.83 -2.72 7.23
CA LEU A 16 3.25 -3.77 8.17
C LEU A 16 3.37 -5.14 7.48
N GLY A 17 2.43 -5.48 6.59
CA GLY A 17 2.46 -6.72 5.82
C GLY A 17 3.70 -6.84 4.93
N ILE A 18 4.07 -5.77 4.23
CA ILE A 18 5.30 -5.72 3.42
C ILE A 18 6.54 -5.90 4.29
N ASN A 19 6.63 -5.20 5.43
CA ASN A 19 7.77 -5.31 6.34
C ASN A 19 7.89 -6.71 6.95
N MET A 20 6.77 -7.34 7.32
CA MET A 20 6.75 -8.74 7.78
C MET A 20 7.33 -9.69 6.73
N LEU A 21 6.90 -9.58 5.47
CA LEU A 21 7.44 -10.40 4.38
C LEU A 21 8.94 -10.15 4.16
N PHE A 22 9.37 -8.90 4.28
CA PHE A 22 10.79 -8.54 4.17
C PHE A 22 11.63 -9.18 5.28
N ILE A 23 11.18 -9.10 6.54
CA ILE A 23 11.84 -9.76 7.68
C ILE A 23 11.88 -11.28 7.48
N LEU A 24 10.78 -11.87 7.00
CA LEU A 24 10.71 -13.31 6.72
C LEU A 24 11.71 -13.73 5.64
N SER A 25 11.92 -12.90 4.61
CA SER A 25 12.90 -13.17 3.56
C SER A 25 14.35 -13.16 4.06
N ILE A 26 14.65 -12.33 5.07
CA ILE A 26 15.97 -12.29 5.70
C ILE A 26 16.17 -13.51 6.60
N LYS A 27 15.14 -13.90 7.35
CA LYS A 27 15.20 -15.06 8.25
C LYS A 27 15.23 -16.39 7.50
N ASN A 28 14.53 -16.49 6.39
CA ASN A 28 14.42 -17.69 5.57
C ASN A 28 14.84 -17.36 4.14
N PRO A 29 16.15 -17.23 3.88
CA PRO A 29 16.63 -16.98 2.54
C PRO A 29 16.24 -18.15 1.64
N TRP A 30 15.62 -17.84 0.50
CA TRP A 30 15.19 -18.83 -0.49
C TRP A 30 15.78 -18.45 -1.85
N SER A 31 16.21 -19.45 -2.62
CA SER A 31 16.54 -19.28 -4.04
C SER A 31 15.52 -20.00 -4.91
N TYR A 32 14.92 -19.27 -5.84
CA TYR A 32 13.98 -19.86 -6.80
C TYR A 32 14.55 -19.68 -8.20
N ASN A 33 14.92 -20.78 -8.87
CA ASN A 33 15.46 -20.75 -10.24
C ASN A 33 16.64 -19.77 -10.41
N ASP A 34 17.66 -19.88 -9.54
CA ASP A 34 18.83 -18.98 -9.42
C ASP A 34 18.53 -17.51 -9.08
N ILE A 35 17.27 -17.16 -8.84
CA ILE A 35 16.89 -15.85 -8.33
C ILE A 35 17.01 -15.87 -6.80
N HIS A 36 17.85 -14.98 -6.28
CA HIS A 36 18.11 -14.81 -4.85
C HIS A 36 17.45 -13.55 -4.27
N GLY A 37 17.54 -13.39 -2.95
CA GLY A 37 17.06 -12.22 -2.24
C GLY A 37 15.54 -12.19 -2.07
N PHE A 38 14.98 -11.00 -1.89
CA PHE A 38 13.56 -10.84 -1.58
C PHE A 38 12.65 -11.38 -2.67
N PHE A 39 12.98 -11.15 -3.95
CA PHE A 39 12.19 -11.65 -5.07
C PHE A 39 12.26 -13.19 -5.17
N GLY A 40 13.45 -13.77 -4.98
CA GLY A 40 13.62 -15.22 -4.89
C GLY A 40 12.79 -15.85 -3.76
N PHE A 41 12.73 -15.18 -2.61
CA PHE A 41 11.87 -15.56 -1.50
C PHE A 41 10.38 -15.50 -1.85
N LEU A 42 9.91 -14.41 -2.45
CA LEU A 42 8.49 -14.25 -2.80
C LEU A 42 8.00 -15.35 -3.76
N LEU A 43 8.82 -15.69 -4.77
CA LEU A 43 8.48 -16.75 -5.72
C LEU A 43 8.60 -18.14 -5.07
N GLY A 44 9.71 -18.39 -4.36
CA GLY A 44 10.00 -19.69 -3.78
C GLY A 44 9.05 -20.11 -2.67
N SER A 45 8.64 -19.16 -1.82
CA SER A 45 7.69 -19.38 -0.74
C SER A 45 6.21 -19.25 -1.16
N GLY A 46 5.94 -18.90 -2.42
CA GLY A 46 4.58 -18.64 -2.91
C GLY A 46 3.91 -17.42 -2.28
N THR A 47 4.67 -16.50 -1.68
CA THR A 47 4.13 -15.33 -0.98
C THR A 47 3.95 -14.09 -1.86
N LEU A 48 4.28 -14.19 -3.14
CA LEU A 48 4.16 -13.10 -4.13
C LEU A 48 2.75 -12.49 -4.17
N TRP A 49 1.70 -13.31 -4.12
CA TRP A 49 0.33 -12.81 -4.10
C TRP A 49 0.00 -11.99 -2.86
N TYR A 50 0.49 -12.42 -1.68
CA TYR A 50 0.33 -11.66 -0.45
C TYR A 50 1.08 -10.32 -0.50
N PHE A 51 2.29 -10.31 -1.09
CA PHE A 51 3.03 -9.08 -1.31
C PHE A 51 2.28 -8.09 -2.21
N ILE A 52 1.74 -8.54 -3.35
CA ILE A 52 0.93 -7.71 -4.24
C ILE A 52 -0.30 -7.16 -3.50
N PHE A 53 -0.99 -8.00 -2.73
CA PHE A 53 -2.14 -7.59 -1.95
C PHE A 53 -1.79 -6.47 -0.95
N PHE A 54 -0.69 -6.62 -0.21
CA PHE A 54 -0.24 -5.58 0.72
C PHE A 54 0.21 -4.29 0.00
N CYS A 55 0.87 -4.40 -1.15
CA CYS A 55 1.17 -3.23 -1.99
C CYS A 55 -0.09 -2.48 -2.42
N LEU A 56 -1.12 -3.20 -2.86
CA LEU A 56 -2.41 -2.60 -3.22
C LEU A 56 -3.07 -1.91 -2.01
N MET A 57 -3.07 -2.55 -0.84
CA MET A 57 -3.58 -1.92 0.39
C MET A 57 -2.83 -0.64 0.73
N THR A 58 -1.49 -0.63 0.63
CA THR A 58 -0.67 0.56 0.86
C THR A 58 -1.00 1.67 -0.13
N VAL A 59 -1.05 1.39 -1.42
CA VAL A 59 -1.36 2.40 -2.45
C VAL A 59 -2.77 2.95 -2.29
N LEU A 60 -3.77 2.08 -2.11
CA LEU A 60 -5.17 2.48 -1.92
C LEU A 60 -5.37 3.27 -0.62
N GLY A 61 -4.76 2.82 0.48
CA GLY A 61 -4.81 3.53 1.76
C GLY A 61 -4.21 4.93 1.67
N PHE A 62 -3.06 5.06 0.99
CA PHE A 62 -2.41 6.34 0.75
C PHE A 62 -3.25 7.24 -0.16
N GLY A 63 -3.84 6.69 -1.23
CA GLY A 63 -4.73 7.43 -2.13
C GLY A 63 -5.96 7.98 -1.43
N ILE A 64 -6.58 7.20 -0.53
CA ILE A 64 -7.71 7.67 0.30
C ILE A 64 -7.28 8.81 1.22
N CYS A 65 -6.10 8.72 1.84
CA CYS A 65 -5.56 9.80 2.66
C CYS A 65 -5.37 11.09 1.85
N ILE A 66 -4.69 11.01 0.70
CA ILE A 66 -4.47 12.18 -0.17
C ILE A 66 -5.81 12.77 -0.63
N HIS A 67 -6.76 11.94 -1.05
CA HIS A 67 -8.07 12.40 -1.51
C HIS A 67 -8.83 13.14 -0.41
N GLU A 68 -8.85 12.59 0.81
CA GLU A 68 -9.57 13.23 1.92
C GLU A 68 -8.86 14.51 2.41
N THR A 69 -7.52 14.56 2.38
CA THR A 69 -6.77 15.73 2.88
C THR A 69 -6.66 16.86 1.87
N TYR A 70 -6.44 16.55 0.59
CA TYR A 70 -6.26 17.58 -0.43
C TYR A 70 -7.57 17.84 -1.16
N LEU A 71 -8.14 16.85 -1.85
CA LEU A 71 -9.30 17.08 -2.73
C LEU A 71 -10.54 17.54 -1.98
N ARG A 72 -10.84 16.95 -0.81
CA ARG A 72 -12.02 17.33 -0.03
C ARG A 72 -11.91 18.72 0.60
N ASP A 73 -10.73 19.08 1.08
CA ASP A 73 -10.51 20.41 1.69
C ASP A 73 -10.52 21.51 0.60
N TYR A 74 -10.01 21.23 -0.60
CA TYR A 74 -10.14 22.13 -1.76
C TYR A 74 -11.61 22.40 -2.13
N GLU A 75 -12.44 21.37 -2.27
CA GLU A 75 -13.88 21.53 -2.58
C GLU A 75 -14.62 22.37 -1.53
N THR A 76 -14.20 22.32 -0.26
CA THR A 76 -14.84 23.11 0.80
C THR A 76 -14.38 24.57 0.87
N LYS A 77 -13.19 24.89 0.35
CA LYS A 77 -12.63 26.25 0.41
C LYS A 77 -13.01 27.14 -0.77
N ASP A 78 -13.37 26.56 -1.91
CA ASP A 78 -13.72 27.31 -3.12
C ASP A 78 -14.84 26.58 -3.90
N PRO A 79 -16.13 26.84 -3.57
CA PRO A 79 -17.25 26.12 -4.19
C PRO A 79 -17.50 26.50 -5.65
N ASP A 80 -16.97 27.63 -6.13
CA ASP A 80 -17.13 28.13 -7.51
C ASP A 80 -16.02 27.65 -8.46
N ASN A 81 -14.84 27.28 -7.94
CA ASN A 81 -13.74 26.71 -8.74
C ASN A 81 -13.68 25.18 -8.61
N GLN A 82 -14.77 24.51 -8.99
CA GLN A 82 -14.81 23.04 -9.07
C GLN A 82 -13.85 22.56 -10.17
N LEU A 83 -12.77 21.86 -9.80
CA LEU A 83 -11.91 21.17 -10.77
C LEU A 83 -12.79 20.24 -11.64
N PRO A 84 -12.56 20.21 -12.97
CA PRO A 84 -13.35 19.38 -13.85
C PRO A 84 -13.21 17.92 -13.42
N LYS A 85 -14.34 17.30 -13.09
CA LYS A 85 -14.42 15.86 -12.86
C LYS A 85 -14.13 15.17 -14.20
N SER A 86 -12.93 14.60 -14.32
CA SER A 86 -12.52 13.76 -15.46
C SER A 86 -13.23 12.42 -15.44
#